data_AF-A0A957M4H2-F1
#
_entry.id   AF-A0A957M4H2-F1
#
_cell.length_a   1.000
_cell.length_b   1.000
_cell.length_c   1.000
_cell.angle_alpha   90.00
_cell.angle_beta   90.00
_cell.angle_gamma   90.00
#
_symmetry.space_group_name_H-M   'P 1'
#
loop_
_entity.id
_entity.type
_entity.pdbx_description
1 polymer ?
#
loop_
_entity_poly.entity_id
_entity_poly.type
_entity_poly.pdbx_seq_one_letter_code
_entity_poly.pdbx_strand_id
1 'polypeptide(L)'
;MTMAIPTPEAGRWPVFGHEWAIQRLKRALNSAGSNGRTARLSHAYLFLGPAQVGKTTLARAFAMALLCTHEGETPCHTCRSCRLFAQDSHPDFRFFQPMAKSDKELVVDRQKGELRGEQAEGLIRDVALKPMEGRRKVFLIQDMQNANATFANKILKTLE
;
A
#
# COMPACT_ATOMS: atom_id res chain seq x y z
N MET A 1 -11.20 -25.72 -10.33
CA MET A 1 -10.19 -25.35 -11.34
C MET A 1 -9.40 -24.18 -10.77
N THR A 2 -8.37 -24.49 -9.98
CA THR A 2 -7.56 -23.52 -9.23
C THR A 2 -6.61 -22.86 -10.23
N MET A 3 -6.96 -21.66 -10.72
CA MET A 3 -6.04 -20.87 -11.52
C MET A 3 -4.91 -20.42 -10.59
N ALA A 4 -3.75 -21.07 -10.72
CA ALA A 4 -2.52 -20.61 -10.08
C ALA A 4 -2.25 -19.17 -10.57
N ILE A 5 -2.27 -18.22 -9.64
CA ILE A 5 -1.83 -16.86 -9.91
C ILE A 5 -0.35 -16.97 -10.30
N PRO A 6 0.07 -16.50 -11.49
CA PRO A 6 1.47 -16.58 -11.87
C PRO A 6 2.30 -15.84 -10.83
N THR A 7 3.32 -16.52 -10.29
CA THR A 7 4.35 -15.87 -9.47
C THR A 7 4.93 -14.71 -10.27
N PRO A 8 5.03 -13.49 -9.71
CA PRO A 8 5.59 -12.36 -10.43
C PRO A 8 7.00 -12.70 -10.90
N GLU A 9 7.12 -12.90 -12.21
CA GLU A 9 8.38 -13.00 -12.92
C GLU A 9 9.20 -11.73 -12.64
N ALA A 10 10.47 -11.90 -12.28
CA ALA A 10 11.34 -10.80 -11.89
C ALA A 10 11.32 -9.68 -12.95
N GLY A 11 10.93 -8.47 -12.55
CA GLY A 11 10.87 -7.30 -13.44
C GLY A 11 9.51 -7.00 -14.08
N ARG A 12 8.42 -7.67 -13.68
CA ARG A 12 7.06 -7.34 -14.15
C ARG A 12 6.12 -6.93 -13.03
N TRP A 13 5.13 -6.11 -13.37
CA TRP A 13 4.04 -5.73 -12.47
C TRP A 13 3.04 -6.90 -12.37
N PRO A 14 2.53 -7.24 -11.15
CA PRO A 14 1.72 -8.43 -10.91
C PRO A 14 0.24 -8.26 -11.32
N VAL A 15 -0.04 -7.45 -12.33
CA VAL A 15 -1.40 -7.24 -12.86
C VAL A 15 -1.37 -7.27 -14.38
N PHE A 16 -2.41 -7.88 -14.98
CA PHE A 16 -2.64 -7.82 -16.41
C PHE A 16 -3.53 -6.60 -16.72
N GLY A 17 -3.22 -5.89 -17.80
CA GLY A 17 -3.85 -4.61 -18.10
C GLY A 17 -3.30 -3.47 -17.25
N HIS A 18 -4.08 -2.39 -17.13
CA HIS A 18 -3.75 -1.19 -16.34
C HIS A 18 -2.46 -0.47 -16.79
N GLU A 19 -2.08 -0.60 -18.07
CA GLU A 19 -0.83 -0.10 -18.63
C GLU A 19 -0.67 1.40 -18.35
N TRP A 20 -1.75 2.17 -18.52
CA TRP A 20 -1.75 3.60 -18.26
C TRP A 20 -1.45 3.93 -16.78
N ALA A 21 -1.99 3.14 -15.85
CA ALA A 21 -1.79 3.33 -14.42
C ALA A 21 -0.38 2.92 -14.03
N ILE A 22 0.10 1.77 -14.52
CA ILE A 22 1.48 1.30 -14.33
C ILE A 22 2.47 2.36 -14.83
N GLN A 23 2.29 2.88 -16.05
CA GLN A 23 3.15 3.94 -16.59
C GLN A 23 3.14 5.22 -15.73
N ARG A 24 2.02 5.55 -15.08
CA ARG A 24 1.95 6.69 -14.15
C ARG A 24 2.73 6.42 -12.86
N LEU A 25 2.62 5.22 -12.30
CA LEU A 25 3.35 4.82 -11.09
C LEU A 25 4.86 4.71 -11.35
N LYS A 26 5.27 4.15 -12.49
CA LYS A 26 6.68 4.08 -12.90
C LYS A 26 7.34 5.46 -13.00
N ARG A 27 6.64 6.42 -13.60
CA ARG A 27 7.09 7.83 -13.65
C ARG A 27 7.25 8.42 -12.24
N ALA A 28 6.33 8.10 -11.33
CA ALA A 28 6.44 8.53 -9.94
C ALA A 28 7.67 7.94 -9.24
N LEU A 29 7.97 6.65 -9.45
CA LEU A 29 9.17 5.98 -8.91
C LEU A 29 10.47 6.59 -9.44
N ASN A 30 10.59 6.81 -10.75
CA ASN A 30 11.79 7.40 -11.36
C ASN A 30 12.06 8.82 -10.86
N SER A 31 10.98 9.61 -10.69
CA SER A 31 11.11 10.96 -10.14
C SER A 31 11.62 10.97 -8.70
N ALA A 32 11.49 9.85 -7.98
CA ALA A 32 11.86 9.71 -6.57
C ALA A 32 13.31 9.24 -6.35
N GLY A 33 14.05 8.91 -7.41
CA GLY A 33 15.45 8.46 -7.38
C GLY A 33 16.50 9.50 -7.83
N SER A 34 16.10 10.63 -8.43
CA SER A 34 17.06 11.61 -8.96
C SER A 34 17.58 12.60 -7.89
N ASN A 35 18.86 12.52 -7.56
CA ASN A 35 19.59 13.45 -6.69
C ASN A 35 19.68 14.86 -7.28
N GLY A 36 18.69 15.72 -7.01
CA GLY A 36 18.83 17.18 -7.21
C GLY A 36 17.70 17.90 -7.94
N ARG A 37 16.59 17.23 -8.28
CA ARG A 37 15.34 17.91 -8.66
C ARG A 37 14.25 17.38 -7.75
N THR A 38 13.52 18.29 -7.10
CA THR A 38 12.49 18.02 -6.11
C THR A 38 11.57 16.89 -6.58
N ALA A 39 11.80 15.69 -6.06
CA ALA A 39 11.07 14.49 -6.41
C ALA A 39 9.58 14.69 -6.08
N ARG A 40 8.73 14.77 -7.10
CA ARG A 40 7.27 15.00 -6.94
C ARG A 40 6.52 13.69 -6.67
N LEU A 41 7.03 12.87 -5.75
CA LEU A 41 6.23 11.73 -5.27
C LEU A 41 5.08 12.31 -4.44
N SER A 42 3.84 12.10 -4.88
CA SER A 42 2.67 12.46 -4.07
C SER A 42 2.71 11.68 -2.75
N HIS A 43 2.31 12.32 -1.65
CA HIS A 43 2.20 11.67 -0.34
C HIS A 43 0.99 10.72 -0.27
N ALA A 44 0.01 10.88 -1.19
CA ALA A 44 -1.18 10.04 -1.25
C ALA A 44 -1.58 9.65 -2.68
N TYR A 45 -2.12 8.44 -2.82
CA TYR A 45 -2.64 7.88 -4.06
C TYR A 45 -3.98 7.19 -3.78
N LEU A 46 -4.98 7.48 -4.62
CA LEU A 46 -6.29 6.82 -4.57
C LEU A 46 -6.47 5.92 -5.78
N PHE A 47 -6.61 4.61 -5.54
CA PHE A 47 -6.86 3.61 -6.57
C PHE A 47 -8.38 3.38 -6.69
N LEU A 48 -8.97 3.81 -7.81
CA LEU A 48 -10.40 3.67 -8.10
C LEU A 48 -10.66 2.69 -9.23
N GLY A 49 -11.82 2.04 -9.18
CA GLY A 49 -12.27 1.09 -10.21
C GLY A 49 -13.18 0.00 -9.64
N PRO A 50 -13.74 -0.87 -10.50
CA PRO A 50 -14.64 -1.94 -10.11
C PRO A 50 -14.06 -2.90 -9.05
N ALA A 51 -14.94 -3.61 -8.35
CA ALA A 51 -14.52 -4.68 -7.44
C ALA A 51 -13.65 -5.71 -8.19
N GLN A 52 -12.67 -6.28 -7.50
CA GLN A 52 -11.80 -7.36 -7.99
C GLN A 52 -10.92 -7.05 -9.22
N VAL A 53 -10.89 -5.83 -9.75
CA VAL A 53 -10.04 -5.44 -10.89
C VAL A 53 -8.52 -5.41 -10.61
N GLY A 54 -8.07 -5.82 -9.42
CA GLY A 54 -6.64 -5.86 -9.06
C GLY A 54 -6.07 -4.60 -8.39
N LYS A 55 -6.92 -3.67 -7.92
CA LYS A 55 -6.49 -2.42 -7.25
C LYS A 55 -5.50 -2.65 -6.11
N THR A 56 -5.84 -3.54 -5.18
CA THR A 56 -4.98 -3.86 -4.03
C THR A 56 -3.68 -4.52 -4.46
N THR A 57 -3.72 -5.39 -5.47
CA THR A 57 -2.53 -6.03 -6.03
C THR A 57 -1.57 -4.99 -6.61
N LEU A 58 -2.09 -4.06 -7.43
CA LEU A 58 -1.29 -2.97 -7.99
C LEU A 58 -0.75 -2.03 -6.90
N ALA A 59 -1.57 -1.67 -5.91
CA ALA A 59 -1.16 -0.81 -4.79
C ALA A 59 -0.07 -1.47 -3.93
N ARG A 60 -0.17 -2.78 -3.64
CA ARG A 60 0.87 -3.53 -2.92
C ARG A 60 2.16 -3.62 -3.73
N ALA A 61 2.10 -3.85 -5.04
CA ALA A 61 3.28 -3.85 -5.89
C ALA A 61 4.00 -2.49 -5.89
N PHE A 62 3.23 -1.41 -5.95
CA PHE A 62 3.77 -0.06 -5.85
C PHE A 62 4.39 0.23 -4.48
N ALA A 63 3.73 -0.17 -3.39
CA ALA A 63 4.27 -0.06 -2.04
C ALA A 63 5.60 -0.83 -1.89
N MET A 64 5.67 -2.05 -2.42
CA MET A 64 6.90 -2.85 -2.45
C MET A 64 8.01 -2.16 -3.25
N ALA A 65 7.69 -1.55 -4.39
CA ALA A 65 8.66 -0.79 -5.19
C ALA A 65 9.17 0.47 -4.46
N LEU A 66 8.29 1.16 -3.72
CA LEU A 66 8.65 2.35 -2.93
C LEU A 66 9.62 2.05 -1.78
N LEU A 67 9.48 0.86 -1.19
CA LEU A 67 10.30 0.38 -0.07
C LEU A 67 11.56 -0.37 -0.54
N CYS A 68 11.57 -0.83 -1.79
CA CYS A 68 12.71 -1.50 -2.40
C CYS A 68 14.00 -0.68 -2.23
N THR A 69 15.08 -1.36 -1.81
CA THR A 69 16.39 -0.71 -1.65
C THR A 69 17.10 -0.48 -2.98
N HIS A 70 16.72 -1.23 -4.01
CA HIS A 70 17.25 -1.05 -5.37
C HIS A 70 16.47 0.04 -6.08
N GLU A 71 17.18 0.84 -6.88
CA GLU A 71 16.57 1.84 -7.74
C GLU A 71 15.91 1.17 -8.96
N GLY A 72 14.79 1.73 -9.40
CA GLY A 72 14.09 1.26 -10.58
C GLY A 72 12.58 1.42 -10.51
N GLU A 73 11.93 0.94 -11.57
CA GLU A 73 10.49 1.04 -11.80
C GLU A 73 9.69 -0.17 -11.29
N THR A 74 10.38 -1.17 -10.74
CA THR A 74 9.80 -2.43 -10.30
C THR A 74 10.50 -2.92 -9.03
N PRO A 75 9.79 -3.60 -8.12
CA PRO A 75 10.43 -4.22 -6.97
C PRO A 75 11.41 -5.32 -7.43
N CYS A 76 12.60 -5.38 -6.82
CA CYS A 76 13.63 -6.35 -7.22
C CYS A 76 13.34 -7.79 -6.76
N HIS A 77 12.42 -7.97 -5.80
CA HIS A 77 12.06 -9.26 -5.17
C HIS A 77 13.18 -10.00 -4.42
N THR A 78 14.44 -9.55 -4.47
CA THR A 78 15.60 -10.24 -3.88
C THR A 78 16.16 -9.55 -2.64
N CYS A 79 16.01 -8.22 -2.54
CA CYS A 79 16.54 -7.46 -1.41
C CYS A 79 15.81 -7.75 -0.10
N ARG A 80 16.44 -7.47 1.05
CA ARG A 80 15.85 -7.71 2.37
C ARG A 80 14.48 -7.05 2.54
N SER A 81 14.33 -5.79 2.14
CA SER A 81 13.05 -5.09 2.18
C SER A 81 11.97 -5.83 1.37
N CYS A 82 12.26 -6.19 0.11
CA CYS A 82 11.33 -6.96 -0.72
C CYS A 82 10.94 -8.31 -0.09
N ARG A 83 11.89 -9.03 0.52
CA ARG A 83 11.60 -10.29 1.21
C ARG A 83 10.70 -10.12 2.44
N LEU A 84 10.97 -9.12 3.27
CA LEU A 84 10.11 -8.79 4.42
C LEU A 84 8.70 -8.38 3.96
N PHE A 85 8.61 -7.59 2.89
CA PHE A 85 7.31 -7.18 2.34
C PHE A 85 6.51 -8.38 1.83
N ALA A 86 7.15 -9.31 1.13
CA ALA A 86 6.51 -10.53 0.64
C ALA A 86 6.00 -11.45 1.77
N GLN A 87 6.53 -11.31 2.98
CA GLN A 87 6.13 -12.04 4.18
C GLN A 87 5.16 -11.25 5.08
N ASP A 88 4.65 -10.10 4.60
CA ASP A 88 3.81 -9.18 5.38
C ASP A 88 4.46 -8.72 6.71
N SER A 89 5.80 -8.72 6.78
CA SER A 89 6.57 -8.42 8.00
C SER A 89 7.45 -7.17 7.89
N HIS A 90 7.27 -6.37 6.84
CA HIS A 90 8.06 -5.16 6.64
C HIS A 90 7.72 -4.08 7.69
N PRO A 91 8.68 -3.59 8.50
CA PRO A 91 8.39 -2.68 9.61
C PRO A 91 7.81 -1.33 9.17
N ASP A 92 8.20 -0.89 7.96
CA ASP A 92 7.73 0.35 7.35
C ASP A 92 6.53 0.19 6.41
N PHE A 93 5.88 -0.97 6.41
CA PHE A 93 4.62 -1.19 5.68
C PHE A 93 3.50 -1.50 6.67
N ARG A 94 2.36 -0.83 6.50
CA ARG A 94 1.15 -1.12 7.27
C ARG A 94 -0.03 -1.31 6.33
N PHE A 95 -0.79 -2.38 6.55
CA PHE A 95 -1.98 -2.70 5.77
C PHE A 95 -3.22 -2.64 6.66
N PHE A 96 -4.14 -1.73 6.31
CA PHE A 96 -5.40 -1.52 7.03
C PHE A 96 -6.54 -2.06 6.19
N GLN A 97 -7.41 -2.84 6.83
CA GLN A 97 -8.58 -3.43 6.20
C GLN A 97 -9.81 -3.22 7.09
N PRO A 98 -11.02 -3.18 6.52
CA PRO A 98 -12.23 -3.09 7.31
C PRO A 98 -12.38 -4.32 8.21
N MET A 99 -12.74 -4.09 9.47
CA MET A 99 -12.90 -5.15 10.46
C MET A 99 -14.35 -5.19 10.98
N ALA A 100 -14.88 -6.39 11.17
CA ALA A 100 -16.15 -6.63 11.84
C ALA A 100 -15.91 -7.16 13.26
N LYS A 101 -16.77 -6.77 14.21
CA LYS A 101 -16.78 -7.38 15.54
C LYS A 101 -17.50 -8.73 15.44
N SER A 102 -16.78 -9.81 15.71
CA SER A 102 -17.38 -11.12 16.02
C SER A 102 -17.50 -11.27 17.54
N ASP A 103 -18.18 -12.32 18.01
CA ASP A 103 -18.47 -12.56 19.44
C ASP A 103 -17.23 -12.49 20.37
N LYS A 104 -16.02 -12.68 19.85
CA LYS A 104 -14.77 -12.66 20.65
C LYS A 104 -13.58 -11.94 20.02
N GLU A 105 -13.64 -11.56 18.73
CA GLU A 105 -12.47 -10.99 18.05
C GLU A 105 -12.86 -10.04 16.91
N LEU A 106 -11.95 -9.11 16.59
CA LEU A 106 -12.03 -8.32 15.37
C LEU A 106 -11.49 -9.16 14.20
N VAL A 107 -12.37 -9.47 13.25
CA VAL A 107 -12.02 -10.25 12.05
C VAL A 107 -12.08 -9.33 10.84
N VAL A 108 -11.17 -9.52 9.89
CA VAL A 108 -11.21 -8.79 8.61
C VAL A 108 -12.47 -9.20 7.85
N ASP A 109 -13.34 -8.22 7.56
CA ASP A 109 -14.55 -8.41 6.77
C ASP A 109 -14.71 -7.22 5.83
N ARG A 110 -14.52 -7.47 4.53
CA ARG A 110 -14.58 -6.43 3.50
C ARG A 110 -16.00 -6.05 3.10
N GLN A 111 -17.00 -6.86 3.47
CA GLN A 111 -18.40 -6.65 3.10
C GLN A 111 -19.17 -5.95 4.23
N LYS A 112 -18.98 -6.39 5.48
CA LYS A 112 -19.71 -5.89 6.64
C LYS A 112 -18.83 -5.18 7.67
N GLY A 113 -17.51 -5.26 7.51
CA GLY A 113 -16.57 -4.57 8.38
C GLY A 113 -16.39 -3.11 8.03
N GLU A 114 -15.82 -2.36 8.97
CA GLU A 114 -15.59 -0.93 8.85
C GLU A 114 -14.15 -0.59 9.24
N LEU A 115 -13.63 0.52 8.71
CA LEU A 115 -12.41 1.14 9.24
C LEU A 115 -12.81 2.10 10.37
N ARG A 116 -12.36 1.80 11.60
CA ARG A 116 -12.83 2.47 12.83
C ARG A 116 -11.79 3.38 13.45
N GLY A 117 -12.25 4.31 14.29
CA GLY A 117 -11.41 5.30 14.96
C GLY A 117 -10.17 4.73 15.68
N GLU A 118 -10.26 3.54 16.26
CA GLU A 118 -9.13 2.84 16.90
C GLU A 118 -8.01 2.52 15.88
N GLN A 119 -8.36 2.06 14.68
CA GLN A 119 -7.40 1.82 13.59
C GLN A 119 -6.75 3.13 13.13
N ALA A 120 -7.52 4.22 13.05
CA ALA A 120 -6.97 5.54 12.70
C ALA A 120 -5.98 6.05 13.75
N GLU A 121 -6.23 5.81 15.05
CA GLU A 121 -5.28 6.18 16.10
C GLU A 121 -3.96 5.41 15.98
N GLY A 122 -4.03 4.10 15.74
CA GLY A 122 -2.84 3.29 15.46
C GLY A 122 -2.08 3.82 14.25
N LEU A 123 -2.78 4.15 13.16
CA LEU A 123 -2.20 4.74 11.96
C LEU A 123 -1.50 6.07 12.26
N ILE A 124 -2.17 7.02 12.91
CA ILE A 124 -1.61 8.34 13.21
C ILE A 124 -0.36 8.24 14.08
N ARG A 125 -0.41 7.38 15.12
CA ARG A 125 0.76 7.12 15.98
C ARG A 125 1.92 6.58 15.14
N ASP A 126 1.65 5.64 14.25
CA ASP A 126 2.67 5.07 13.37
C ASP A 126 3.22 6.10 12.37
N VAL A 127 2.40 7.00 11.82
CA VAL A 127 2.85 8.05 10.89
C VAL A 127 3.82 9.02 11.56
N ALA A 128 3.61 9.33 12.83
CA ALA A 128 4.50 10.23 13.59
C ALA A 128 5.91 9.65 13.84
N LEU A 129 6.08 8.34 13.67
CA LEU A 129 7.37 7.67 13.85
C LEU A 129 8.18 7.69 12.56
N LYS A 130 9.50 7.88 12.69
CA LYS A 130 10.43 7.73 11.56
C LYS A 130 10.38 6.30 11.00
N PRO A 131 10.64 6.12 9.69
CA PRO A 131 10.89 4.80 9.13
C PRO A 131 12.01 4.08 9.90
N MET A 132 11.85 2.78 10.12
CA MET A 132 12.77 1.93 10.88
C MET A 132 13.97 1.51 10.05
N GLU A 133 13.75 1.12 8.79
CA GLU A 133 14.83 0.59 7.92
C GLU A 133 14.82 1.20 6.51
N GLY A 134 13.64 1.62 6.04
CA GLY A 134 13.46 2.19 4.71
C GLY A 134 13.67 3.71 4.64
N ARG A 135 13.69 4.24 3.41
CA ARG A 135 13.64 5.70 3.17
C ARG A 135 12.23 6.28 3.37
N ARG A 136 11.21 5.43 3.42
CA ARG A 136 9.80 5.78 3.39
C ARG A 136 9.04 4.83 4.30
N LYS A 137 7.92 5.32 4.83
CA LYS A 137 6.90 4.52 5.51
C LYS A 137 5.64 4.55 4.68
N VAL A 138 5.10 3.37 4.35
CA VAL A 138 4.00 3.22 3.40
C VAL A 138 2.80 2.60 4.10
N PHE A 139 1.66 3.27 3.99
CA PHE A 139 0.39 2.86 4.56
C PHE A 139 -0.54 2.52 3.40
N LEU A 140 -1.11 1.32 3.40
CA LEU A 140 -2.12 0.91 2.44
C LEU A 140 -3.44 0.68 3.16
N ILE A 141 -4.46 1.46 2.80
CA ILE A 141 -5.80 1.35 3.33
C ILE A 141 -6.68 0.72 2.26
N GLN A 142 -7.17 -0.50 2.52
CA GLN A 142 -8.09 -1.21 1.64
C GLN A 142 -9.52 -0.80 1.95
N ASP A 143 -10.31 -0.62 0.89
CA ASP A 143 -11.75 -0.38 0.99
C ASP A 143 -12.09 0.86 1.86
N MET A 144 -11.41 1.98 1.59
CA MET A 144 -11.58 3.26 2.28
C MET A 144 -13.04 3.77 2.30
N GLN A 145 -13.86 3.34 1.34
CA GLN A 145 -15.29 3.65 1.32
C GLN A 145 -16.06 3.04 2.51
N ASN A 146 -15.50 2.04 3.20
CA ASN A 146 -16.05 1.46 4.43
C ASN A 146 -15.51 2.17 5.70
N ALA A 147 -14.86 3.32 5.56
CA ALA A 147 -14.41 4.10 6.70
C ALA A 147 -15.57 4.84 7.36
N ASN A 148 -15.63 4.78 8.69
CA ASN A 148 -16.55 5.61 9.43
C ASN A 148 -16.07 7.07 9.48
N ALA A 149 -16.97 7.99 9.84
CA ALA A 149 -16.66 9.42 9.89
C ALA A 149 -15.46 9.74 10.81
N THR A 150 -15.35 9.04 11.94
CA THR A 150 -14.23 9.21 12.88
C THR A 150 -12.89 8.85 12.24
N PHE A 151 -12.81 7.74 11.50
CA PHE A 151 -11.59 7.31 10.81
C PHE A 151 -11.22 8.31 9.71
N ALA A 152 -12.18 8.68 8.86
CA ALA A 152 -11.95 9.61 7.75
C ALA A 152 -11.44 10.98 8.23
N ASN A 153 -12.10 11.58 9.23
CA ASN A 153 -11.72 12.88 9.77
C ASN A 153 -10.35 12.87 10.44
N LYS A 154 -9.98 11.76 11.08
CA LYS A 154 -8.66 11.60 11.71
C LYS A 154 -7.55 11.57 10.67
N ILE A 155 -7.73 10.81 9.58
CA ILE A 155 -6.73 10.70 8.52
C ILE A 155 -6.60 11.99 7.71
N LEU A 156 -7.68 12.76 7.53
CA LEU A 156 -7.62 14.01 6.79
C LEU A 156 -6.56 14.98 7.36
N LYS A 157 -6.47 15.07 8.69
CA LYS A 157 -5.44 15.87 9.40
C LYS A 157 -4.00 15.43 9.14
N THR A 158 -3.80 14.24 8.58
CA THR A 158 -2.49 13.68 8.22
C THR A 158 -2.18 13.86 6.73
N LEU A 159 -3.19 14.15 5.91
CA LEU A 159 -3.06 14.31 4.45
C LEU A 159 -2.98 15.78 4.02
N GLU A 160 -3.42 16.71 4.87
CA GLU A 160 -3.23 18.17 4.73
C GLU A 160 -1.77 18.57 4.97
#